data_AF-A0A7X7RS57-F1
#
_entry.id   AF-A0A7X7RS57-F1
#
_cell.length_a   1.000
_cell.length_b   1.000
_cell.length_c   1.000
_cell.angle_alpha   90.00
_cell.angle_beta   90.00
_cell.angle_gamma   90.00
#
_symmetry.space_group_name_H-M   'P 1'
#
loop_
_entity.id
_entity.type
_entity.pdbx_description
1 polymer ?
#
loop_
_entity_poly.entity_id
_entity_poly.type
_entity_poly.pdbx_seq_one_letter_code
_entity_poly.pdbx_strand_id
1 'polypeptide(L)'
;MEDDTIKLLRECNAGIKMGISSINDVLDHVRDDRLKQLLIDTKETHCKLESRTLDLLKDYKDDGKEPAAMAKMMSWIKTNVKLGGEDSDRIVADLMTDGCNMGVKSLYRYLHQYPAADETSKEIANQTIVVEEAITKSLQYYL
;
A
#
# COMPACT_ATOMS: atom_id res chain seq x y z
N MET A 1 21.81 -18.38 -3.43
CA MET A 1 21.05 -17.61 -2.44
C MET A 1 20.62 -16.34 -3.13
N GLU A 2 19.33 -16.06 -3.12
CA GLU A 2 18.80 -14.83 -3.70
C GLU A 2 19.08 -13.65 -2.75
N ASP A 3 19.50 -12.52 -3.29
CA ASP A 3 19.93 -11.33 -2.54
C ASP A 3 18.78 -10.79 -1.68
N ASP A 4 19.04 -10.56 -0.40
CA ASP A 4 18.08 -10.00 0.55
C ASP A 4 17.53 -8.65 0.06
N THR A 5 18.35 -7.87 -0.65
CA THR A 5 17.98 -6.61 -1.30
C THR A 5 16.87 -6.82 -2.32
N ILE A 6 17.04 -7.78 -3.24
CA ILE A 6 16.07 -8.06 -4.31
C ILE A 6 14.76 -8.55 -3.69
N LYS A 7 14.82 -9.42 -2.67
CA LYS A 7 13.62 -9.91 -1.99
C LYS A 7 12.85 -8.78 -1.30
N LEU A 8 13.55 -7.92 -0.55
CA LEU A 8 12.92 -6.80 0.13
C LEU A 8 12.27 -5.84 -0.88
N LEU A 9 12.97 -5.49 -1.96
CA LEU A 9 12.45 -4.63 -3.03
C LEU A 9 11.21 -5.24 -3.71
N ARG A 10 11.21 -6.54 -4.01
CA ARG A 10 10.04 -7.23 -4.59
C ARG A 10 8.83 -7.20 -3.67
N GLU A 11 9.02 -7.43 -2.38
CA GLU A 11 7.92 -7.36 -1.40
C GLU A 11 7.40 -5.92 -1.23
N CYS A 12 8.30 -4.92 -1.19
CA CYS A 12 7.90 -3.50 -1.18
C CYS A 12 7.12 -3.13 -2.44
N ASN A 13 7.61 -3.51 -3.63
CA ASN A 13 6.94 -3.26 -4.91
C ASN A 13 5.54 -3.88 -4.95
N ALA A 14 5.41 -5.13 -4.50
CA ALA A 14 4.11 -5.79 -4.43
C ALA A 14 3.16 -5.07 -3.46
N GLY A 15 3.62 -4.70 -2.26
CA GLY A 15 2.83 -3.96 -1.28
C GLY A 15 2.38 -2.59 -1.77
N ILE A 16 3.27 -1.82 -2.41
CA ILE A 16 2.97 -0.51 -2.97
C ILE A 16 1.92 -0.62 -4.09
N LYS A 17 2.09 -1.58 -5.01
CA LYS A 17 1.11 -1.87 -6.08
C LYS A 17 -0.25 -2.23 -5.51
N MET A 18 -0.28 -3.02 -4.43
CA MET A 18 -1.53 -3.33 -3.74
C MET A 18 -2.19 -2.05 -3.21
N GLY A 19 -1.45 -1.19 -2.51
CA GLY A 19 -1.98 0.08 -2.00
C GLY A 19 -2.57 0.97 -3.11
N ILE A 20 -1.88 1.10 -4.24
CA ILE A 20 -2.36 1.86 -5.41
C ILE A 20 -3.69 1.28 -5.94
N SER A 21 -3.75 -0.05 -6.10
CA SER A 21 -4.97 -0.73 -6.56
C SER A 21 -6.12 -0.53 -5.58
N SER A 22 -5.88 -0.79 -4.29
CA SER A 22 -6.89 -0.63 -3.24
C SER A 22 -7.48 0.77 -3.21
N ILE A 23 -6.64 1.80 -3.36
CA ILE A 23 -7.11 3.18 -3.44
C ILE A 23 -7.97 3.40 -4.69
N ASN A 24 -7.52 2.96 -5.87
CA ASN A 24 -8.31 3.09 -7.09
C ASN A 24 -9.69 2.43 -6.97
N ASP A 25 -9.77 1.28 -6.29
CA ASP A 25 -11.00 0.50 -6.13
C ASP A 25 -12.03 1.21 -5.24
N VAL A 26 -11.59 2.07 -4.31
CA VAL A 26 -12.47 2.78 -3.38
C VAL A 26 -12.74 4.23 -3.78
N LEU A 27 -11.90 4.85 -4.60
CA LEU A 27 -11.98 6.28 -4.95
C LEU A 27 -13.33 6.71 -5.56
N ASP A 28 -13.95 5.84 -6.35
CA ASP A 28 -15.26 6.10 -6.99
C ASP A 28 -16.43 6.05 -5.99
N HIS A 29 -16.18 5.59 -4.78
CA HIS A 29 -17.18 5.40 -3.75
C HIS A 29 -17.06 6.38 -2.57
N VAL A 30 -16.03 7.22 -2.58
CA VAL A 30 -15.84 8.27 -1.58
C VAL A 30 -16.70 9.48 -1.92
N ARG A 31 -17.47 9.94 -0.93
CA ARG A 31 -18.37 11.10 -1.02
C ARG A 31 -17.73 12.36 -0.45
N ASP A 32 -16.99 12.23 0.66
CA ASP A 32 -16.27 13.36 1.25
C ASP A 32 -15.06 13.76 0.39
N ASP A 33 -15.05 15.00 -0.10
CA ASP A 33 -14.00 15.51 -0.97
C ASP A 33 -12.62 15.52 -0.29
N ARG A 34 -12.55 15.70 1.04
CA ARG A 34 -11.27 15.71 1.78
C ARG A 34 -10.71 14.30 1.90
N LEU A 35 -11.55 13.30 2.19
CA LEU A 35 -11.15 11.90 2.17
C LEU A 35 -10.69 11.51 0.76
N LYS A 36 -11.40 11.96 -0.28
CA LYS A 36 -11.02 11.68 -1.66
C LYS A 36 -9.66 12.26 -2.01
N GLN A 37 -9.40 13.52 -1.67
CA GLN A 37 -8.09 14.15 -1.87
C GLN A 37 -6.99 13.45 -1.07
N LEU A 38 -7.22 13.11 0.19
CA LEU A 38 -6.28 12.36 1.02
C LEU A 38 -5.85 11.04 0.36
N LEU A 39 -6.80 10.29 -0.21
CA LEU A 39 -6.51 9.04 -0.92
C LEU A 39 -5.76 9.28 -2.23
N ILE A 40 -6.09 10.33 -2.98
CA ILE A 40 -5.37 10.71 -4.21
C ILE A 40 -3.91 11.06 -3.89
N ASP A 41 -3.67 11.92 -2.90
CA ASP A 41 -2.32 12.33 -2.48
C ASP A 41 -1.48 11.13 -2.01
N THR A 42 -2.11 10.22 -1.26
CA THR A 42 -1.47 8.99 -0.83
C THR A 42 -1.11 8.11 -2.03
N LYS A 43 -2.04 7.92 -2.97
CA LYS A 43 -1.79 7.16 -4.20
C LYS A 43 -0.64 7.74 -5.01
N GLU A 44 -0.58 9.07 -5.18
CA GLU A 44 0.52 9.71 -5.89
C GLU A 44 1.88 9.46 -5.20
N THR A 45 1.88 9.47 -3.87
CA THR A 45 3.08 9.14 -3.08
C THR A 45 3.49 7.69 -3.30
N HIS A 46 2.54 6.75 -3.28
CA HIS A 46 2.78 5.35 -3.62
C HIS A 46 3.31 5.17 -5.05
N CYS A 47 2.76 5.88 -6.05
CA CYS A 47 3.26 5.81 -7.44
C CYS A 47 4.73 6.29 -7.55
N LYS A 48 5.12 7.32 -6.79
CA LYS A 48 6.52 7.78 -6.74
C LYS A 48 7.44 6.71 -6.14
N LEU A 49 7.00 6.07 -5.05
CA LEU A 49 7.71 4.96 -4.41
C LEU A 49 7.80 3.73 -5.33
N GLU A 50 6.73 3.40 -6.06
CA GLU A 50 6.71 2.33 -7.06
C GLU A 50 7.75 2.58 -8.15
N SER A 51 7.77 3.78 -8.73
CA SER A 51 8.74 4.14 -9.77
C SER A 51 10.18 3.97 -9.26
N ARG A 52 10.48 4.49 -8.06
CA ARG A 52 11.80 4.35 -7.44
C ARG A 52 12.17 2.88 -7.22
N THR A 53 11.21 2.07 -6.76
CA THR A 53 11.42 0.64 -6.50
C THR A 53 11.68 -0.14 -7.79
N LEU A 54 10.90 0.13 -8.84
CA LEU A 54 11.08 -0.49 -10.16
C LEU A 54 12.42 -0.09 -10.80
N ASP A 55 12.84 1.16 -10.64
CA ASP A 55 14.13 1.60 -11.17
C ASP A 55 15.30 0.87 -10.49
N LEU A 56 15.23 0.65 -9.17
CA LEU A 56 16.22 -0.19 -8.48
C LEU A 56 16.15 -1.66 -8.92
N LEU A 57 14.96 -2.23 -9.08
CA LEU A 57 14.80 -3.62 -9.52
C LEU A 57 15.37 -3.87 -10.93
N LYS A 58 15.28 -2.88 -11.83
CA LYS A 58 15.91 -2.95 -13.17
C LYS A 58 17.42 -3.10 -13.09
N ASP A 59 18.08 -2.46 -12.12
CA ASP A 59 19.53 -2.59 -11.92
C ASP A 59 19.92 -4.04 -11.56
N TYR A 60 18.99 -4.80 -10.96
CA TYR A 60 19.13 -6.21 -10.65
C TYR A 60 18.58 -7.16 -11.74
N LYS A 61 18.13 -6.64 -12.89
CA LYS A 61 17.44 -7.38 -13.97
C LYS A 61 16.19 -8.12 -13.48
N ASP A 62 15.44 -7.48 -12.60
CA ASP A 62 14.23 -8.00 -11.99
C ASP A 62 13.00 -7.20 -12.42
N ASP A 63 11.94 -7.89 -12.86
CA ASP A 63 10.68 -7.25 -13.28
C ASP A 63 9.72 -7.02 -12.10
N GLY A 64 10.13 -7.37 -10.87
CA GLY A 64 9.32 -7.28 -9.67
C GLY A 64 8.33 -8.43 -9.50
N LYS A 65 7.47 -8.32 -8.47
CA LYS A 65 6.48 -9.34 -8.11
C LYS A 65 5.06 -8.82 -8.31
N GLU A 66 4.19 -9.62 -8.92
CA GLU A 66 2.75 -9.35 -8.92
C GLU A 66 2.13 -9.79 -7.57
N PRO A 67 1.25 -8.97 -6.98
CA PRO A 67 0.62 -9.32 -5.71
C PRO A 67 -0.41 -10.44 -5.86
N ALA A 68 -0.13 -11.59 -5.24
CA ALA A 68 -0.96 -12.81 -5.31
C ALA A 68 -2.35 -12.69 -4.65
N ALA A 69 -2.66 -11.58 -3.96
CA ALA A 69 -3.82 -11.45 -3.05
C ALA A 69 -4.87 -10.40 -3.47
N MET A 70 -4.82 -9.88 -4.70
CA MET A 70 -5.73 -8.80 -5.14
C MET A 70 -7.21 -9.23 -5.23
N ALA A 71 -7.48 -10.47 -5.65
CA ALA A 71 -8.84 -10.91 -5.96
C ALA A 71 -9.81 -10.92 -4.75
N LYS A 72 -9.31 -11.17 -3.54
CA LYS A 72 -10.15 -11.31 -2.34
C LYS A 72 -10.55 -9.96 -1.76
N MET A 73 -9.61 -9.01 -1.75
CA MET A 73 -9.86 -7.63 -1.31
C MET A 73 -10.89 -6.96 -2.22
N MET A 74 -10.73 -7.13 -3.54
CA MET A 74 -11.66 -6.65 -4.56
C MET A 74 -13.10 -7.11 -4.36
N SER A 75 -13.31 -8.41 -4.09
CA SER A 75 -14.64 -8.97 -3.88
C SER A 75 -15.35 -8.37 -2.65
N TRP A 76 -14.58 -8.11 -1.58
CA TRP A 76 -15.12 -7.57 -0.33
C TRP A 76 -15.46 -6.07 -0.44
N ILE A 77 -14.58 -5.27 -1.06
CA ILE A 77 -14.82 -3.85 -1.39
C ILE A 77 -16.14 -3.72 -2.16
N LYS A 78 -16.25 -4.45 -3.27
CA LYS A 78 -17.40 -4.36 -4.17
C LYS A 78 -18.71 -4.78 -3.51
N THR A 79 -18.64 -5.67 -2.51
CA THR A 79 -19.81 -6.15 -1.77
C THR A 79 -20.24 -5.13 -0.71
N ASN A 80 -19.33 -4.67 0.13
CA ASN A 80 -19.68 -3.81 1.27
C ASN A 80 -19.95 -2.36 0.87
N VAL A 81 -19.21 -1.84 -0.11
CA VAL A 81 -19.40 -0.46 -0.56
C VAL A 81 -20.71 -0.30 -1.34
N LYS A 82 -21.14 -1.34 -2.07
CA LYS A 82 -22.50 -1.38 -2.67
C LYS A 82 -23.63 -1.42 -1.63
N LEU A 83 -23.36 -1.94 -0.43
CA LEU A 83 -24.33 -2.02 0.66
C LEU A 83 -24.31 -0.77 1.57
N GLY A 84 -23.22 0.01 1.53
CA GLY A 84 -22.89 1.05 2.51
C GLY A 84 -23.73 2.31 2.51
N GLY A 85 -24.45 2.64 1.42
CA GLY A 85 -25.36 3.78 1.41
C GLY A 85 -24.71 5.09 1.93
N GLU A 86 -25.24 5.65 3.02
CA GLU A 86 -24.75 6.88 3.69
C GLU A 86 -23.41 6.72 4.43
N ASP A 87 -22.98 5.49 4.76
CA ASP A 87 -21.76 5.18 5.52
C ASP A 87 -20.54 4.82 4.63
N SER A 88 -20.60 5.15 3.33
CA SER A 88 -19.56 4.78 2.36
C SER A 88 -18.16 5.24 2.79
N ASP A 89 -18.02 6.49 3.25
CA ASP A 89 -16.72 7.06 3.65
C ASP A 89 -16.13 6.37 4.87
N ARG A 90 -16.97 5.99 5.84
CA ARG A 90 -16.56 5.25 7.02
C ARG A 90 -16.07 3.85 6.67
N ILE A 91 -16.79 3.14 5.78
CA ILE A 91 -16.39 1.81 5.31
C ILE A 91 -15.06 1.89 4.55
N VAL A 92 -14.87 2.92 3.72
CA VAL A 92 -13.61 3.13 3.02
C VAL A 92 -12.48 3.41 4.01
N ALA A 93 -12.70 4.27 5.00
CA ALA A 93 -11.70 4.59 6.01
C ALA A 93 -11.30 3.38 6.85
N ASP A 94 -12.27 2.55 7.24
CA ASP A 94 -12.04 1.32 8.02
C ASP A 94 -11.20 0.32 7.21
N LEU A 95 -11.61 0.05 5.97
CA LEU A 95 -10.88 -0.85 5.08
C LEU A 95 -9.45 -0.38 4.82
N MET A 96 -9.27 0.90 4.51
CA MET A 96 -7.95 1.47 4.25
C MET A 96 -7.08 1.38 5.50
N THR A 97 -7.63 1.70 6.68
CA THR A 97 -6.92 1.58 7.97
C THR A 97 -6.43 0.15 8.21
N ASP A 98 -7.27 -0.85 7.98
CA ASP A 98 -6.90 -2.26 8.11
C ASP A 98 -5.81 -2.68 7.12
N GLY A 99 -5.93 -2.22 5.87
CA GLY A 99 -4.92 -2.44 4.83
C GLY A 99 -3.56 -1.85 5.21
N CYS A 100 -3.53 -0.59 5.64
CA CYS A 100 -2.32 0.10 6.06
C CYS A 100 -1.66 -0.57 7.27
N ASN A 101 -2.44 -0.92 8.29
CA ASN A 101 -1.96 -1.63 9.48
C ASN A 101 -1.32 -2.99 9.12
N MET A 102 -1.92 -3.72 8.18
CA MET A 102 -1.36 -4.97 7.67
C MET A 102 -0.07 -4.74 6.86
N GLY A 103 -0.04 -3.67 6.06
CA GLY A 103 1.13 -3.24 5.29
C GLY A 103 2.32 -2.93 6.20
N VAL A 104 2.14 -2.05 7.19
CA VAL A 104 3.16 -1.67 8.18
C VAL A 104 3.73 -2.91 8.89
N LYS A 105 2.84 -3.79 9.38
CA LYS A 105 3.27 -5.03 10.04
C LYS A 105 4.10 -5.93 9.13
N SER A 106 3.73 -6.02 7.85
CA SER A 106 4.43 -6.85 6.87
C SER A 106 5.80 -6.26 6.52
N LEU A 107 5.88 -4.94 6.34
CA LEU A 107 7.13 -4.23 6.06
C LEU A 107 8.15 -4.39 7.19
N TYR A 108 7.74 -4.21 8.46
CA TYR A 108 8.62 -4.50 9.60
C TYR A 108 9.08 -5.96 9.64
N ARG A 109 8.22 -6.91 9.28
CA ARG A 109 8.61 -8.32 9.18
C ARG A 109 9.66 -8.53 8.10
N TYR A 110 9.51 -7.93 6.94
CA TYR A 110 10.47 -8.05 5.84
C TYR A 110 11.82 -7.41 6.19
N LEU A 111 11.82 -6.26 6.87
CA LEU A 111 13.06 -5.64 7.37
C LEU A 111 13.82 -6.56 8.33
N HIS A 112 13.13 -7.30 9.21
CA HIS A 112 13.78 -8.28 10.07
C HIS A 112 14.19 -9.56 9.35
N GLN A 113 13.43 -9.97 8.32
CA GLN A 113 13.69 -11.19 7.55
C GLN A 113 14.87 -11.02 6.58
N TYR A 114 15.13 -9.81 6.11
CA TYR A 114 16.17 -9.47 5.14
C TYR A 114 17.20 -8.49 5.72
N PRO A 115 17.90 -8.86 6.81
CA PRO A 115 18.80 -7.94 7.51
C PRO A 115 20.01 -7.52 6.66
N ALA A 116 20.39 -8.33 5.66
CA ALA A 116 21.51 -8.04 4.76
C ALA A 116 21.12 -7.22 3.53
N ALA A 117 19.85 -6.81 3.40
CA ALA A 117 19.42 -5.89 2.35
C ALA A 117 20.19 -4.57 2.45
N ASP A 118 20.46 -3.95 1.29
CA ASP A 118 21.16 -2.67 1.25
C ASP A 118 20.37 -1.53 1.91
N GLU A 119 21.05 -0.43 2.22
CA GLU A 119 20.42 0.70 2.90
C GLU A 119 19.33 1.37 2.03
N THR A 120 19.49 1.37 0.70
CA THR A 120 18.52 1.97 -0.22
C THR A 120 17.18 1.24 -0.21
N SER A 121 17.17 -0.09 -0.24
CA SER A 121 15.97 -0.91 -0.19
C SER A 121 15.29 -0.84 1.18
N LYS A 122 16.08 -0.82 2.26
CA LYS A 122 15.57 -0.56 3.62
C LYS A 122 14.96 0.83 3.73
N GLU A 123 15.54 1.84 3.10
CA GLU A 123 14.98 3.18 3.08
C GLU A 123 13.60 3.21 2.41
N ILE A 124 13.42 2.51 1.29
CA ILE A 124 12.10 2.39 0.63
C ILE A 124 11.06 1.77 1.54
N ALA A 125 11.42 0.67 2.23
CA ALA A 125 10.51 0.03 3.18
C ALA A 125 10.11 1.00 4.30
N ASN A 126 11.07 1.72 4.87
CA ASN A 126 10.82 2.71 5.93
C ASN A 126 9.99 3.90 5.43
N GLN A 127 10.27 4.42 4.23
CA GLN A 127 9.46 5.48 3.62
C GLN A 127 8.02 5.03 3.41
N THR A 128 7.83 3.79 2.95
CA THR A 128 6.50 3.20 2.79
C THR A 128 5.78 3.11 4.13
N ILE A 129 6.44 2.62 5.20
CA ILE A 129 5.88 2.58 6.56
C ILE A 129 5.40 3.96 7.00
N VAL A 130 6.21 5.00 6.82
CA VAL A 130 5.86 6.37 7.22
C VAL A 130 4.60 6.85 6.49
N VAL A 131 4.48 6.56 5.20
CA VAL A 131 3.29 6.93 4.42
C VAL A 131 2.05 6.18 4.94
N GLU A 132 2.15 4.87 5.16
CA GLU A 132 1.04 4.04 5.68
C GLU A 132 0.59 4.48 7.09
N GLU A 133 1.51 4.83 7.98
CA GLU A 133 1.19 5.35 9.31
C GLU A 133 0.54 6.74 9.24
N ALA A 134 0.99 7.61 8.33
CA ALA A 134 0.45 8.95 8.15
C ALA A 134 -0.99 8.95 7.62
N ILE A 135 -1.29 8.13 6.61
CA ILE A 135 -2.66 7.96 6.12
C ILE A 135 -3.54 7.34 7.21
N THR A 136 -3.08 6.31 7.91
CA THR A 136 -3.85 5.66 9.00
C THR A 136 -4.26 6.67 10.06
N LYS A 137 -3.36 7.55 10.46
CA LYS A 137 -3.66 8.63 11.42
C LYS A 137 -4.71 9.61 10.88
N SER A 138 -4.70 9.88 9.58
CA SER A 138 -5.66 10.78 8.93
C SER A 138 -7.03 10.15 8.73
N LEU A 139 -7.09 8.82 8.56
CA LEU A 139 -8.35 8.08 8.40
C LEU A 139 -9.15 7.97 9.70
N GLN A 140 -8.50 8.08 10.87
CA GLN A 140 -9.17 8.03 12.18
C GLN A 140 -10.28 9.09 12.35
N TYR A 141 -10.23 10.19 11.60
CA TYR A 141 -11.29 11.20 11.62
C TYR A 141 -12.62 10.74 10.99
N TYR A 142 -12.62 9.61 10.29
CA TYR A 142 -13.78 9.09 9.56
C TYR A 142 -14.31 7.76 10.14
N LEU A 143 -13.76 7.27 11.26
CA LEU A 143 -14.13 6.00 11.92
C LEU A 143 -15.14 6.19 13.05
#